data_AF-A0A2S9G552-F1
#
_entry.id   AF-A0A2S9G552-F1
#
_cell.length_a   1.000
_cell.length_b   1.000
_cell.length_c   1.000
_cell.angle_alpha   90.00
_cell.angle_beta   90.00
_cell.angle_gamma   90.00
#
_symmetry.space_group_name_H-M   'P 1'
#
loop_
_entity.id
_entity.type
_entity.pdbx_description
1 polymer ?
#
loop_
_entity_poly.entity_id
_entity_poly.type
_entity_poly.pdbx_seq_one_letter_code
_entity_poly.pdbx_strand_id
1 'polypeptide(L)' 'MQRIIGTEVEYGISSPSDPTANPILTSTPAVLAYAAAAGLQRAKRTRWDYEVESPLRDARGFDLSRASGPP' A
#
# COMPACT_ATOMS: atom_id res chain seq x y z
N MET A 1 4.40 11.00 26.64
CA MET A 1 4.90 10.05 25.63
C MET A 1 4.42 10.52 24.27
N GLN A 2 5.30 10.65 23.29
CA GLN A 2 4.91 10.87 21.88
C GLN A 2 4.78 9.51 21.21
N ARG A 3 3.64 9.24 20.57
CA ARG A 3 3.41 8.00 19.80
C ARG A 3 3.33 8.35 18.33
N ILE A 4 4.22 7.75 17.53
CA ILE A 4 4.16 7.85 16.08
C ILE A 4 3.06 6.91 15.58
N ILE A 5 2.19 7.41 14.71
CA ILE A 5 1.11 6.65 14.07
C ILE A 5 1.19 6.97 12.58
N GLY A 6 1.02 5.94 11.73
CA GLY A 6 0.90 6.05 10.28
C GLY A 6 -0.45 5.53 9.80
N THR A 7 -0.77 5.80 8.54
CA THR A 7 -1.94 5.23 7.86
C THR A 7 -1.55 4.80 6.46
N GLU A 8 -2.16 3.72 6.00
CA GLU A 8 -2.02 3.21 4.65
C GLU A 8 -3.43 3.12 4.05
N VAL A 9 -3.56 3.50 2.79
CA VAL A 9 -4.85 3.59 2.11
C VAL A 9 -4.74 2.91 0.76
N GLU A 10 -5.52 1.85 0.58
CA GLU A 10 -5.64 1.16 -0.70
C GLU A 10 -6.80 1.74 -1.51
N TYR A 11 -6.54 2.05 -2.78
CA TYR A 11 -7.55 2.52 -3.72
C TYR A 11 -7.88 1.43 -4.73
N GLY A 12 -9.17 1.20 -4.95
CA GLY A 12 -9.62 0.38 -6.07
C GLY A 12 -9.25 1.04 -7.41
N ILE A 13 -8.83 0.21 -8.38
CA ILE A 13 -8.54 0.66 -9.74
C ILE A 13 -9.41 -0.10 -10.74
N SER A 14 -9.90 0.62 -11.76
CA SER A 14 -10.70 0.04 -12.84
C SER A 14 -10.34 0.69 -14.17
N SER A 15 -10.38 -0.07 -15.25
CA SER A 15 -10.34 0.45 -16.62
C SER A 15 -11.73 0.34 -17.22
N PRO A 16 -12.51 1.45 -17.33
CA PRO A 16 -13.90 1.37 -17.78
C PRO A 16 -14.07 0.79 -19.20
N SER A 17 -13.08 1.00 -20.06
CA SER A 17 -13.06 0.47 -21.43
C SER A 17 -12.59 -0.99 -21.51
N ASP A 18 -11.95 -1.52 -20.45
CA ASP A 18 -11.51 -2.91 -20.37
C ASP A 18 -11.62 -3.44 -18.93
N PRO A 19 -12.78 -3.99 -18.54
CA PRO A 19 -12.99 -4.55 -17.21
C PRO A 19 -12.14 -5.79 -16.89
N THR A 20 -11.50 -6.40 -17.90
CA THR A 20 -10.66 -7.59 -17.74
C THR A 20 -9.17 -7.25 -17.57
N ALA A 21 -8.83 -5.97 -17.63
CA ALA A 21 -7.47 -5.50 -17.47
C ALA A 21 -6.86 -5.98 -16.14
N ASN A 22 -5.61 -6.44 -16.20
CA ASN A 22 -4.91 -6.88 -15.00
C ASN A 22 -4.70 -5.69 -14.04
N PRO A 23 -5.22 -5.76 -12.79
CA PRO A 23 -5.17 -4.64 -11.85
C PRO A 23 -3.73 -4.22 -11.48
N ILE A 24 -2.77 -5.15 -11.48
CA ILE A 24 -1.35 -4.84 -11.24
C ILE A 24 -0.77 -3.99 -12.38
N LEU A 25 -1.13 -4.33 -13.62
CA LEU A 25 -0.70 -3.60 -14.80
C LEU A 25 -1.39 -2.24 -14.93
N THR A 26 -2.59 -2.05 -14.38
CA THR A 26 -3.23 -0.74 -14.32
C THR A 26 -2.72 0.13 -13.17
N SER A 27 -2.38 -0.47 -12.01
CA SER A 27 -1.89 0.26 -10.83
C SER A 27 -0.47 0.78 -11.01
N THR A 28 0.40 0.00 -11.66
CA THR A 28 1.81 0.36 -11.86
C THR A 28 1.97 1.70 -12.63
N PRO A 29 1.31 1.91 -13.78
CA PRO A 29 1.31 3.19 -14.49
C PRO A 29 0.82 4.37 -13.67
N ALA A 30 -0.19 4.20 -12.80
CA ALA A 30 -0.68 5.29 -11.94
C ALA A 30 0.43 5.82 -11.01
N VAL A 31 1.19 4.93 -10.38
CA VAL A 31 2.33 5.28 -9.52
C VAL A 31 3.46 5.93 -10.33
N LEU A 32 3.76 5.39 -11.51
CA LEU A 32 4.81 5.94 -12.38
C LEU A 32 4.44 7.32 -12.95
N ALA A 33 3.17 7.54 -13.30
CA ALA A 33 2.66 8.81 -13.77
C ALA A 33 2.76 9.89 -12.69
N TYR A 34 2.42 9.56 -11.44
CA TYR A 34 2.63 10.46 -10.31
C TYR A 34 4.11 10.84 -10.15
N ALA A 35 5.02 9.84 -10.17
CA ALA A 35 6.45 10.10 -10.04
C ALA A 35 6.99 11.00 -11.16
N ALA A 36 6.48 10.85 -12.38
CA ALA A 36 6.82 11.72 -13.52
C ALA A 36 6.27 13.14 -13.32
N ALA A 37 5.00 13.28 -12.95
CA ALA A 37 4.36 14.57 -12.72
C ALA A 37 4.99 15.36 -11.57
N ALA A 38 5.44 14.67 -10.51
CA ALA A 38 6.13 15.26 -9.38
C ALA A 38 7.63 15.51 -9.62
N GLY A 39 8.17 15.20 -10.81
CA GLY A 39 9.58 15.41 -11.14
C GLY A 39 10.56 14.56 -10.30
N LEU A 40 10.10 13.41 -9.79
CA LEU A 40 10.92 12.58 -8.90
C LEU A 40 12.06 11.92 -9.66
N GLN A 41 13.29 12.29 -9.32
CA GLN A 41 14.49 11.61 -9.77
C GLN A 41 14.42 10.12 -9.46
N ARG A 42 14.92 9.27 -10.36
CA ARG A 42 14.83 7.80 -10.23
C ARG A 42 15.33 7.27 -8.88
N ALA A 43 16.40 7.88 -8.34
CA ALA A 43 16.98 7.53 -7.04
C ALA A 43 16.09 7.89 -5.83
N LYS A 44 15.14 8.82 -6.01
CA LYS A 44 14.20 9.31 -4.98
C LYS A 44 12.78 8.76 -5.16
N ARG A 45 12.57 7.87 -6.14
CA ARG A 45 11.27 7.20 -6.31
C ARG A 45 11.03 6.27 -5.14
N THR A 46 9.77 6.17 -4.72
CA THR A 46 9.32 5.21 -3.71
C THR A 46 9.80 3.82 -4.08
N ARG A 47 10.43 3.15 -3.13
CA ARG A 47 10.77 1.73 -3.21
C ARG A 47 9.71 0.97 -2.45
N TRP A 48 9.28 -0.14 -3.03
CA TRP A 48 8.36 -1.04 -2.36
C TRP A 48 9.15 -1.85 -1.35
N ASP A 49 8.75 -1.76 -0.10
CA ASP A 49 9.06 -2.77 0.88
C ASP A 49 8.14 -3.97 0.62
N TYR A 50 8.71 -5.16 0.63
CA TYR A 50 7.97 -6.42 0.45
C TYR A 50 8.13 -7.32 1.68
N GLU A 51 8.61 -6.77 2.80
CA GLU A 51 8.64 -7.47 4.07
C GLU A 51 7.23 -7.91 4.50
N VAL A 52 7.18 -9.04 5.20
CA VAL A 52 5.92 -9.62 5.67
C VAL A 52 5.35 -8.76 6.78
N GLU A 53 4.15 -8.24 6.55
CA GLU A 53 3.40 -7.55 7.60
C GLU A 53 2.78 -8.53 8.59
N SER A 54 2.69 -8.11 9.85
CA SER A 54 2.00 -8.84 10.92
C SER A 54 0.89 -7.95 11.50
N PRO A 55 -0.28 -7.81 10.83
CA PRO A 55 -1.31 -6.85 11.23
C PRO A 55 -1.86 -7.06 12.63
N LEU A 56 -1.81 -8.31 13.11
CA LEU A 56 -2.26 -8.68 14.45
C LEU A 56 -1.20 -8.45 15.53
N ARG A 57 0.02 -8.08 15.16
CA ARG A 57 1.10 -7.77 16.10
C ARG A 57 1.08 -6.30 16.44
N ASP A 58 0.87 -5.99 17.72
CA ASP A 58 1.00 -4.62 18.18
C ASP A 58 2.47 -4.19 18.32
N ALA A 59 2.70 -2.89 18.45
CA ALA A 59 4.04 -2.31 18.57
C ALA A 59 4.79 -2.71 19.87
N ARG A 60 4.15 -3.40 20.82
CA ARG A 60 4.76 -3.91 22.05
C ARG A 60 5.17 -5.39 21.90
N GLY A 61 4.85 -6.01 20.77
CA GLY A 61 5.18 -7.40 20.45
C GLY A 61 4.11 -8.42 20.85
N PHE A 62 2.87 -7.99 21.15
CA PHE A 62 1.76 -8.91 21.43
C PHE A 62 0.99 -9.23 20.15
N ASP A 63 0.64 -10.50 19.95
CA ASP A 63 -0.18 -10.96 18.83
C ASP A 63 -1.65 -11.10 19.24
N LEU A 64 -2.56 -10.47 18.49
CA LEU A 64 -4.01 -10.62 18.63
C LEU A 64 -4.48 -11.94 18.01
N SER A 65 -5.40 -12.65 18.66
CA SER A 65 -5.98 -13.86 18.10
C SER A 65 -6.96 -13.53 16.96
N ARG A 66 -6.90 -14.28 15.86
CA ARG A 66 -7.78 -14.10 14.69
C ARG A 66 -9.28 -14.13 15.02
N ALA A 67 -9.66 -14.80 16.11
CA ALA A 67 -11.04 -14.89 16.59
C ALA A 67 -11.59 -13.57 17.16
N SER A 68 -10.75 -12.54 17.32
CA SER A 68 -11.11 -11.26 17.90
C SER A 68 -11.24 -10.12 16.86
N GLY A 69 -11.07 -10.43 15.57
CA GLY A 69 -11.21 -9.45 14.49
C GLY A 69 -12.67 -9.11 14.16
N PRO A 70 -12.96 -7.95 13.54
CA PRO A 70 -14.29 -7.69 13.02
C PRO A 70 -14.64 -8.71 11.91
N PRO A 71 -15.94 -9.00 11.69
CA PRO A 71 -16.39 -9.93 10.65
C PRO A 71 -15.97 -9.52 9.25
#